data_AF-A0A1V5BUD6-F1
#
_entry.id   AF-A0A1V5BUD6-F1
#
_cell.length_a   1.000
_cell.length_b   1.000
_cell.length_c   1.000
_cell.angle_alpha   90.00
_cell.angle_beta   90.00
_cell.angle_gamma   90.00
#
_symmetry.space_group_name_H-M   'P 1'
#
loop_
_entity.id
_entity.type
_entity.pdbx_description
1 polymer ?
#
loop_
_entity_poly.entity_id
_entity_poly.type
_entity_poly.pdbx_seq_one_letter_code
_entity_poly.pdbx_strand_id
1 'polypeptide(L)'
;MGKALGDALLERCQKELGRYPENLGIIVWGCPTMRSKGDDVAEVLYLLGIKPIWQKNGIVSGLEIIPLSELCRPRIDVTPRISGFFRDAFPNLVTMIDDAVAMVAALDEPPESNLIRRHVVADQAAYRAEGISEAEARRMATFRVFGCPPGTYGAGVEELIESKAWETREDLANNYIRYSAHAYGKGSYGDQRPGVFRNLLARMDVTVKNEDTREYDMYSCTDFYNYYGGLIAAAGVVRGEMPFALTGDSADPRRVVLRTTQEETKHVLRSRLLNPKWLEGMKRHGYKGAGDISKVMDIIIGWDATADTMEDWMYDRVAERYALDPAMQEWFKEMNPYALQNIIDKLLETIQRGMWQTTDETEKRLRDAYLDIEGEIEDAVEGTGP
;
A
#
# COMPACT_ATOMS: atom_id res chain seq x y z
N MET A 1 -0.18 16.76 12.68
CA MET A 1 0.59 15.63 12.13
C MET A 1 0.67 15.68 10.61
N GLY A 2 -0.44 15.76 9.87
CA GLY A 2 -0.42 15.78 8.38
C GLY A 2 0.59 16.75 7.73
N LYS A 3 0.77 17.96 8.27
CA LYS A 3 1.86 18.88 7.84
C LYS A 3 3.26 18.27 7.99
N ALA A 4 3.54 17.67 9.15
CA ALA A 4 4.85 17.07 9.43
C ALA A 4 5.13 15.84 8.55
N LEU A 5 4.11 15.02 8.26
CA LEU A 5 4.20 13.93 7.28
C LEU A 5 4.52 14.48 5.89
N GLY A 6 3.75 15.47 5.42
CA GLY A 6 3.97 16.09 4.13
C GLY A 6 5.33 16.78 4.00
N ASP A 7 5.78 17.51 5.02
CA ASP A 7 7.12 18.14 5.02
C ASP A 7 8.23 17.09 4.96
N ALA A 8 8.15 16.03 5.77
CA ALA A 8 9.14 14.96 5.78
C ALA A 8 9.15 14.14 4.48
N LEU A 9 7.99 13.91 3.88
CA LEU A 9 7.85 13.28 2.56
C LEU A 9 8.56 14.12 1.49
N LEU A 10 8.28 15.42 1.43
CA LEU A 10 8.87 16.30 0.43
C LEU A 10 10.37 16.49 0.64
N GLU A 11 10.84 16.56 1.89
CA GLU A 11 12.27 16.55 2.20
C GLU A 11 12.95 15.27 1.70
N ARG A 12 12.33 14.10 1.92
CA ARG A 12 12.85 12.83 1.42
C ARG A 12 12.89 12.81 -0.10
N CYS A 13 11.83 13.25 -0.78
CA CYS A 13 11.80 13.36 -2.24
C CYS A 13 12.89 14.31 -2.77
N GLN A 14 13.09 15.47 -2.14
CA GLN A 14 14.14 16.39 -2.56
C GLN A 14 15.54 15.81 -2.38
N LYS A 15 15.78 15.09 -1.28
CA LYS A 15 17.06 14.44 -1.02
C LYS A 15 17.40 13.34 -2.02
N GLU A 16 16.42 12.51 -2.36
CA GLU A 16 16.64 11.29 -3.17
C GLU A 16 16.44 11.52 -4.68
N LEU A 17 15.48 12.38 -5.05
CA LEU A 17 15.09 12.64 -6.44
C LEU A 17 15.58 14.01 -6.95
N GLY A 18 16.01 14.92 -6.06
CA GLY A 18 16.43 16.27 -6.43
C GLY A 18 15.29 17.19 -6.93
N ARG A 19 14.04 16.77 -6.76
CA ARG A 19 12.84 17.49 -7.21
C ARG A 19 11.63 17.15 -6.36
N TYR A 20 10.60 17.98 -6.45
CA TYR A 20 9.27 17.65 -5.92
C TYR A 20 8.59 16.56 -6.76
N PRO A 21 7.72 15.73 -6.16
CA PRO A 21 6.91 14.76 -6.89
C PRO A 21 5.96 15.45 -7.87
N GLU A 22 5.81 14.89 -9.06
CA GLU A 22 4.83 15.37 -10.04
C GLU A 22 3.43 14.95 -9.61
N ASN A 23 3.24 13.68 -9.25
CA ASN A 23 2.01 13.19 -8.65
C ASN A 23 2.32 12.20 -7.52
N LEU A 24 1.70 12.41 -6.36
CA LEU A 24 1.79 11.53 -5.20
C LEU A 24 0.53 10.66 -5.10
N GLY A 25 0.71 9.34 -5.18
CA GLY A 25 -0.33 8.39 -4.78
C GLY A 25 -0.31 8.16 -3.27
N ILE A 26 -1.45 8.29 -2.60
CA ILE A 26 -1.55 8.03 -1.15
C ILE A 26 -2.70 7.08 -0.85
N ILE A 27 -2.42 6.05 -0.05
CA ILE A 27 -3.45 5.13 0.42
C ILE A 27 -4.11 5.70 1.69
N VAL A 28 -5.43 5.85 1.67
CA VAL A 28 -6.20 6.41 2.79
C VAL A 28 -7.20 5.39 3.31
N TRP A 29 -7.05 5.00 4.57
CA TRP A 29 -7.89 3.97 5.21
C TRP A 29 -8.78 4.54 6.31
N GLY A 30 -9.95 3.94 6.51
CA GLY A 30 -10.90 4.39 7.52
C GLY A 30 -10.41 4.19 8.96
N CYS A 31 -9.80 3.04 9.28
CA CYS A 31 -9.33 2.76 10.65
C CYS A 31 -8.20 3.72 11.10
N PRO A 32 -7.12 3.94 10.32
CA PRO A 32 -6.13 4.99 10.62
C PRO A 32 -6.75 6.39 10.74
N THR A 33 -7.75 6.72 9.92
CA THR A 33 -8.46 8.00 10.01
C THR A 33 -9.16 8.14 11.37
N MET A 34 -9.78 7.08 11.89
CA MET A 34 -10.40 7.10 13.23
C MET A 34 -9.37 7.23 14.36
N ARG A 35 -8.26 6.49 14.29
CA ARG A 35 -7.22 6.49 15.33
C ARG A 35 -6.48 7.82 15.41
N SER A 36 -6.09 8.36 14.25
CA SER A 36 -5.33 9.60 14.13
C SER A 36 -6.18 10.87 14.16
N LYS A 37 -7.50 10.73 13.96
CA LYS A 37 -8.44 11.85 13.69
C LYS A 37 -8.16 12.56 12.36
N GLY A 38 -7.61 11.84 11.38
CA GLY A 38 -7.51 12.28 9.99
C GLY A 38 -6.14 12.78 9.55
N ASP A 39 -5.05 12.14 9.99
CA ASP A 39 -3.70 12.56 9.62
C ASP A 39 -3.43 12.48 8.11
N ASP A 40 -3.82 11.38 7.46
CA ASP A 40 -3.68 11.21 6.00
C ASP A 40 -4.49 12.27 5.23
N VAL A 41 -5.70 12.60 5.71
CA VAL A 41 -6.54 13.64 5.08
C VAL A 41 -5.89 15.01 5.24
N ALA A 42 -5.34 15.30 6.42
CA ALA A 42 -4.61 16.54 6.66
C ALA A 42 -3.32 16.64 5.82
N GLU A 43 -2.63 15.52 5.59
CA GLU A 43 -1.48 15.47 4.69
C GLU A 43 -1.87 15.76 3.24
N VAL A 44 -2.93 15.11 2.73
CA VAL A 44 -3.48 15.39 1.39
C VAL A 44 -3.78 16.88 1.24
N LEU A 45 -4.56 17.46 2.16
CA LEU A 45 -4.91 18.89 2.11
C LEU A 45 -3.66 19.76 2.15
N TYR A 46 -2.72 19.46 3.04
CA TYR A 46 -1.48 20.24 3.16
C TYR A 46 -0.66 20.21 1.88
N LEU A 47 -0.47 19.04 1.26
CA LEU A 47 0.29 18.89 0.02
C LEU A 47 -0.34 19.65 -1.16
N LEU A 48 -1.68 19.67 -1.25
CA LEU A 48 -2.45 20.52 -2.16
C LEU A 48 -2.29 22.03 -1.85
N GLY A 49 -1.79 22.38 -0.66
CA GLY A 49 -1.66 23.76 -0.19
C GLY A 49 -2.96 24.33 0.37
N ILE A 50 -3.72 23.49 1.07
CA ILE A 50 -5.01 23.80 1.68
C ILE A 50 -4.92 23.57 3.19
N LYS A 51 -5.62 24.39 3.97
CA LYS A 51 -5.85 24.16 5.40
C LYS A 51 -7.35 24.14 5.72
N PRO A 52 -7.80 23.28 6.65
CA PRO A 52 -9.20 23.26 7.08
C PRO A 52 -9.54 24.49 7.95
N ILE A 53 -10.77 24.99 7.81
CA ILE A 53 -11.35 26.04 8.67
C ILE A 53 -12.15 25.35 9.76
N TRP A 54 -11.77 25.58 11.02
CA TRP A 54 -12.41 24.98 12.18
C TRP A 54 -13.40 25.94 12.86
N GLN A 55 -14.57 25.41 13.20
CA GLN A 55 -15.49 26.06 14.13
C GLN A 55 -15.06 25.85 15.58
N LYS A 56 -15.58 26.68 16.48
CA LYS A 56 -15.31 26.59 17.93
C LYS A 56 -15.73 25.26 18.56
N ASN A 57 -16.68 24.55 17.95
CA ASN A 57 -17.16 23.24 18.39
C ASN A 57 -16.29 22.06 17.87
N GLY A 58 -15.19 22.34 17.16
CA GLY A 58 -14.31 21.32 16.61
C GLY A 58 -14.82 20.68 15.31
N ILE A 59 -15.80 21.27 14.63
CA ILE A 59 -16.25 20.82 13.30
C ILE A 59 -15.50 21.61 12.22
N VAL A 60 -15.03 20.91 11.19
CA VAL A 60 -14.48 21.55 9.98
C VAL A 60 -15.64 22.12 9.16
N SER A 61 -15.64 23.42 8.91
CA SER A 61 -16.71 24.13 8.19
C SER A 61 -16.35 24.57 6.77
N GLY A 62 -15.09 24.42 6.38
CA GLY A 62 -14.63 24.82 5.06
C GLY A 62 -13.14 24.62 4.87
N LEU A 63 -12.64 25.09 3.74
CA LEU A 63 -11.26 24.99 3.32
C LEU A 63 -10.73 26.39 2.98
N GLU A 64 -9.47 26.63 3.28
CA GLU A 64 -8.75 27.86 2.95
C GLU A 64 -7.49 27.53 2.16
N ILE A 65 -7.22 28.31 1.13
CA ILE A 65 -6.01 28.19 0.31
C ILE A 65 -4.84 28.82 1.06
N ILE A 66 -3.77 28.06 1.25
CA ILE A 66 -2.50 28.60 1.75
C ILE A 66 -1.86 29.37 0.58
N PRO A 67 -1.56 30.67 0.72
CA PRO A 67 -0.89 31.44 -0.32
C PRO A 67 0.50 30.86 -0.65
N LEU A 68 0.94 30.92 -1.91
CA LEU A 68 2.27 30.40 -2.30
C LEU A 68 3.43 31.03 -1.52
N SER A 69 3.30 32.30 -1.11
CA SER A 69 4.28 32.99 -0.28
C SER A 69 4.43 32.40 1.13
N GLU A 70 3.38 31.78 1.66
CA GLU A 70 3.40 31.04 2.93
C GLU A 70 3.77 29.57 2.71
N LEU A 71 3.32 28.98 1.59
CA LEU A 71 3.56 27.57 1.26
C LEU A 71 5.03 27.29 0.94
N CYS A 72 5.73 28.24 0.31
CA CYS A 72 7.17 28.18 -0.02
C CYS A 72 7.61 26.97 -0.89
N ARG A 73 6.66 26.35 -1.59
CA ARG A 73 6.88 25.23 -2.53
C ARG A 73 5.71 25.15 -3.53
N PRO A 74 5.83 24.36 -4.61
CA PRO A 74 4.69 24.05 -5.46
C PRO A 74 3.57 23.33 -4.70
N ARG A 75 2.34 23.48 -5.20
CA ARG A 75 1.22 22.61 -4.84
C ARG A 75 1.38 21.28 -5.54
N ILE A 76 1.41 20.20 -4.76
CA ILE A 76 1.67 18.86 -5.25
C ILE A 76 0.35 18.24 -5.73
N ASP A 77 0.38 17.54 -6.86
CA ASP A 77 -0.78 16.77 -7.31
C ASP A 77 -0.90 15.47 -6.53
N VAL A 78 -2.02 15.26 -5.84
CA VAL A 78 -2.20 14.13 -4.92
C VAL A 78 -3.40 13.31 -5.35
N THR A 79 -3.20 12.00 -5.43
CA THR A 79 -4.23 11.02 -5.82
C THR A 79 -4.49 10.06 -4.66
N PRO A 80 -5.50 10.34 -3.80
CA PRO A 80 -5.88 9.42 -2.75
C PRO A 80 -6.58 8.18 -3.31
N ARG A 81 -6.06 6.99 -2.99
CA ARG A 81 -6.82 5.74 -3.08
C ARG A 81 -7.44 5.44 -1.73
N ILE A 82 -8.75 5.70 -1.62
CA ILE A 82 -9.53 5.48 -0.39
C ILE A 82 -9.96 4.02 -0.27
N SER A 83 -9.89 3.42 0.92
CA SER A 83 -10.54 2.11 1.18
C SER A 83 -12.07 2.19 1.03
N GLY A 84 -12.73 1.05 0.81
CA GLY A 84 -14.20 0.98 0.79
C GLY A 84 -14.80 1.43 2.13
N PHE A 85 -14.19 1.03 3.25
CA PHE A 85 -14.62 1.49 4.57
C PHE A 85 -14.45 3.00 4.76
N PHE A 86 -13.39 3.61 4.21
CA PHE A 86 -13.24 5.08 4.25
C PHE A 86 -14.36 5.78 3.48
N ARG A 87 -14.71 5.30 2.29
CA ARG A 87 -15.87 5.80 1.51
C ARG A 87 -17.15 5.76 2.35
N ASP A 88 -17.41 4.64 3.02
CA ASP A 88 -18.66 4.40 3.73
C ASP A 88 -18.76 5.20 5.05
N ALA A 89 -17.65 5.28 5.80
CA ALA A 89 -17.61 5.94 7.09
C ALA A 89 -17.36 7.47 7.00
N PHE A 90 -16.69 7.93 5.94
CA PHE A 90 -16.26 9.33 5.78
C PHE A 90 -16.61 9.95 4.43
N PRO A 91 -17.87 9.83 3.95
CA PRO A 91 -18.26 10.42 2.66
C PRO A 91 -18.06 11.94 2.62
N ASN A 92 -18.19 12.62 3.77
CA ASN A 92 -17.91 14.05 3.91
C ASN A 92 -16.43 14.39 3.67
N LEU A 93 -15.49 13.52 4.08
CA LEU A 93 -14.05 13.74 3.83
C LEU A 93 -13.70 13.47 2.36
N VAL A 94 -14.37 12.51 1.71
CA VAL A 94 -14.26 12.30 0.26
C VAL A 94 -14.68 13.56 -0.50
N THR A 95 -15.84 14.14 -0.17
CA THR A 95 -16.29 15.41 -0.77
C THR A 95 -15.32 16.55 -0.48
N MET A 96 -14.83 16.66 0.75
CA MET A 96 -13.87 17.70 1.15
C MET A 96 -12.58 17.65 0.32
N ILE A 97 -12.04 16.46 0.07
CA ILE A 97 -10.82 16.31 -0.75
C ILE A 97 -11.11 16.69 -2.21
N ASP A 98 -12.23 16.25 -2.79
CA ASP A 98 -12.62 16.63 -4.16
C ASP A 98 -12.83 18.14 -4.31
N ASP A 99 -13.45 18.79 -3.31
CA ASP A 99 -13.60 20.25 -3.27
C ASP A 99 -12.23 20.95 -3.20
N ALA A 100 -11.30 20.44 -2.38
CA ALA A 100 -9.93 20.97 -2.29
C ALA A 100 -9.20 20.92 -3.64
N VAL A 101 -9.30 19.80 -4.35
CA VAL A 101 -8.72 19.63 -5.69
C VAL A 101 -9.35 20.61 -6.67
N ALA A 102 -10.68 20.76 -6.66
CA ALA A 102 -11.38 21.69 -7.55
C ALA A 102 -10.99 23.15 -7.27
N MET A 103 -10.84 23.53 -6.00
CA MET A 103 -10.39 24.86 -5.59
C MET A 103 -8.98 25.15 -6.10
N VAL A 104 -8.04 24.24 -5.87
CA VAL A 104 -6.63 24.43 -6.25
C VAL A 104 -6.42 24.41 -7.76
N ALA A 105 -7.10 23.53 -8.48
CA ALA A 105 -7.01 23.47 -9.94
C ALA A 105 -7.52 24.76 -10.63
N ALA A 106 -8.46 25.47 -9.98
CA ALA A 106 -9.06 26.69 -10.50
C ALA A 106 -8.21 27.96 -10.26
N LEU A 107 -7.19 27.90 -9.41
CA LEU A 107 -6.31 29.04 -9.13
C LEU A 107 -5.57 29.51 -10.39
N ASP A 108 -5.39 30.81 -10.57
CA ASP A 108 -4.58 31.35 -11.66
C ASP A 108 -3.11 31.48 -11.24
N GLU A 109 -2.46 30.33 -11.08
CA GLU A 109 -1.05 30.20 -10.69
C GLU A 109 -0.21 29.64 -11.85
N PRO A 110 1.09 29.99 -11.94
CA PRO A 110 2.00 29.39 -12.91
C PRO A 110 2.05 27.85 -12.79
N PRO A 111 2.12 27.11 -13.92
CA PRO A 111 2.15 25.65 -13.93
C PRO A 111 3.24 25.00 -13.05
N GLU A 112 4.39 25.65 -12.91
CA GLU A 112 5.53 25.18 -12.11
C GLU A 112 5.28 25.30 -10.61
N SER A 113 4.36 26.18 -10.21
CA SER A 113 3.97 26.40 -8.81
C SER A 113 2.71 25.65 -8.40
N ASN A 114 1.95 25.09 -9.37
CA ASN A 114 0.72 24.37 -9.14
C ASN A 114 0.62 23.17 -10.09
N LEU A 115 1.14 22.03 -9.64
CA LEU A 115 1.25 20.82 -10.45
C LEU A 115 -0.13 20.22 -10.78
N ILE A 116 -1.10 20.38 -9.88
CA ILE A 116 -2.49 19.96 -10.09
C ILE A 116 -3.08 20.73 -11.28
N ARG A 117 -2.99 22.06 -11.26
CA ARG A 117 -3.49 22.90 -12.36
C ARG A 117 -2.84 22.53 -13.67
N ARG A 118 -1.51 22.39 -13.68
CA ARG A 118 -0.76 21.99 -14.88
C ARG A 118 -1.31 20.70 -15.49
N HIS A 119 -1.53 19.67 -14.67
CA HIS A 119 -2.08 18.40 -15.14
C HIS A 119 -3.55 18.51 -15.56
N VAL A 120 -4.37 19.21 -14.79
CA VAL A 120 -5.79 19.41 -15.11
C VAL A 120 -5.97 20.12 -16.46
N VAL A 121 -5.19 21.17 -16.73
CA VAL A 121 -5.25 21.90 -18.00
C VAL A 121 -4.81 21.02 -19.17
N ALA A 122 -3.74 20.23 -18.99
CA ALA A 122 -3.26 19.30 -20.01
C ALA A 122 -4.30 18.20 -20.32
N ASP A 123 -4.84 17.56 -19.29
CA ASP A 123 -5.85 16.50 -19.43
C ASP A 123 -7.14 17.06 -20.07
N GLN A 124 -7.60 18.25 -19.67
CA GLN A 124 -8.74 18.93 -20.28
C GLN A 124 -8.54 19.18 -21.77
N ALA A 125 -7.34 19.62 -22.17
CA ALA A 125 -7.03 19.83 -23.58
C ALA A 125 -7.07 18.51 -24.36
N ALA A 126 -6.52 17.42 -23.79
CA ALA A 126 -6.55 16.10 -24.40
C ALA A 126 -7.99 15.57 -24.57
N TYR A 127 -8.81 15.62 -23.52
CA TYR A 127 -10.21 15.17 -23.57
C TYR A 127 -11.05 15.98 -24.57
N ARG A 128 -10.81 17.28 -24.71
CA ARG A 128 -11.49 18.10 -25.73
C ARG A 128 -11.06 17.74 -27.14
N ALA A 129 -9.80 17.39 -27.35
CA ALA A 129 -9.33 16.89 -28.63
C ALA A 129 -9.98 15.55 -29.02
N GLU A 130 -10.41 14.75 -28.03
CA GLU A 130 -11.21 13.54 -28.21
C GLU A 130 -12.72 13.80 -28.41
N GLY A 131 -13.14 15.07 -28.43
CA GLY A 131 -14.54 15.47 -28.64
C GLY A 131 -15.40 15.49 -27.37
N ILE A 132 -14.80 15.35 -26.18
CA ILE A 132 -15.51 15.45 -24.90
C ILE A 132 -15.88 16.92 -24.64
N SER A 133 -17.09 17.15 -24.14
CA SER A 133 -17.58 18.52 -23.84
C SER A 133 -16.71 19.22 -22.80
N GLU A 134 -16.61 20.55 -22.85
CA GLU A 134 -15.81 21.34 -21.90
C GLU A 134 -16.13 21.01 -20.43
N ALA A 135 -17.41 20.87 -20.09
CA ALA A 135 -17.86 20.57 -18.73
C ALA A 135 -17.44 19.16 -18.27
N GLU A 136 -17.57 18.16 -19.14
CA GLU A 136 -17.19 16.78 -18.85
C GLU A 136 -15.67 16.61 -18.83
N ALA A 137 -14.94 17.20 -19.79
CA ALA A 137 -13.49 17.23 -19.84
C ALA A 137 -12.92 17.86 -18.56
N ARG A 138 -13.52 18.97 -18.11
CA ARG A 138 -13.15 19.60 -16.84
C ARG A 138 -13.35 18.67 -15.66
N ARG A 139 -14.50 18.00 -15.57
CA ARG A 139 -14.77 17.10 -14.44
C ARG A 139 -13.86 15.89 -14.44
N MET A 140 -13.66 15.28 -15.62
CA MET A 140 -12.76 14.13 -15.80
C MET A 140 -11.34 14.45 -15.36
N ALA A 141 -10.82 15.61 -15.77
CA ALA A 141 -9.47 16.04 -15.44
C ALA A 141 -9.26 16.34 -13.95
N THR A 142 -10.32 16.68 -13.20
CA THR A 142 -10.21 17.01 -11.76
C THR A 142 -10.48 15.83 -10.83
N PHE A 143 -10.79 14.63 -11.33
CA PHE A 143 -10.89 13.46 -10.45
C PHE A 143 -9.51 13.11 -9.88
N ARG A 144 -9.44 12.96 -8.55
CA ARG A 144 -8.25 12.49 -7.82
C ARG A 144 -8.55 11.46 -6.76
N VAL A 145 -9.78 11.38 -6.26
CA VAL A 145 -10.16 10.40 -5.24
C VAL A 145 -10.69 9.15 -5.93
N PHE A 146 -9.99 8.03 -5.73
CA PHE A 146 -10.31 6.74 -6.36
C PHE A 146 -10.47 5.64 -5.32
N GLY A 147 -11.29 4.64 -5.62
CA GLY A 147 -11.57 3.53 -4.71
C GLY A 147 -12.10 2.28 -5.41
N CYS A 148 -12.57 1.33 -4.61
CA CYS A 148 -13.25 0.12 -5.09
C CYS A 148 -14.65 0.47 -5.63
N PRO A 149 -15.31 -0.43 -6.41
CA PRO A 149 -16.70 -0.23 -6.79
C PRO A 149 -17.63 0.02 -5.59
N PRO A 150 -18.73 0.76 -5.78
CA PRO A 150 -19.77 0.89 -4.76
C PRO A 150 -20.28 -0.48 -4.29
N GLY A 151 -20.40 -0.67 -2.98
CA GLY A 151 -20.85 -1.92 -2.39
C GLY A 151 -19.79 -3.03 -2.29
N THR A 152 -18.55 -2.78 -2.73
CA THR A 152 -17.43 -3.73 -2.59
C THR A 152 -16.28 -3.14 -1.75
N TYR A 153 -15.29 -3.99 -1.44
CA TYR A 153 -14.12 -3.71 -0.59
C TYR A 153 -12.87 -4.38 -1.18
N GLY A 154 -11.69 -4.06 -0.65
CA GLY A 154 -10.42 -4.58 -1.16
C GLY A 154 -9.90 -3.82 -2.37
N ALA A 155 -8.86 -4.38 -3.00
CA ALA A 155 -8.19 -3.84 -4.17
C ALA A 155 -7.91 -4.88 -5.27
N GLY A 156 -8.34 -6.14 -5.10
CA GLY A 156 -8.27 -7.20 -6.11
C GLY A 156 -6.93 -7.92 -6.20
N VAL A 157 -5.88 -7.45 -5.54
CA VAL A 157 -4.53 -8.02 -5.68
C VAL A 157 -4.37 -9.25 -4.80
N GLU A 158 -4.90 -9.18 -3.58
CA GLU A 158 -4.90 -10.30 -2.63
C GLU A 158 -5.49 -11.57 -3.21
N GLU A 159 -6.64 -11.49 -3.88
CA GLU A 159 -7.31 -12.65 -4.45
C GLU A 159 -6.43 -13.38 -5.48
N LEU A 160 -5.65 -12.64 -6.29
CA LEU A 160 -4.73 -13.23 -7.25
C LEU A 160 -3.54 -13.89 -6.56
N ILE A 161 -2.96 -13.22 -5.56
CA ILE A 161 -1.82 -13.76 -4.79
C ILE A 161 -2.23 -15.05 -4.08
N GLU A 162 -3.35 -15.04 -3.35
CA GLU A 162 -3.80 -16.19 -2.57
C GLU A 162 -4.22 -17.37 -3.44
N SER A 163 -4.86 -17.12 -4.59
CA SER A 163 -5.24 -18.18 -5.54
C SER A 163 -4.10 -18.61 -6.48
N LYS A 164 -2.90 -18.03 -6.34
CA LYS A 164 -1.74 -18.23 -7.23
C LYS A 164 -2.04 -17.90 -8.72
N ALA A 165 -3.13 -17.17 -9.02
CA ALA A 165 -3.63 -16.93 -10.38
C ALA A 165 -2.99 -15.70 -11.04
N TRP A 166 -1.66 -15.65 -11.05
CA TRP A 166 -0.87 -14.59 -11.65
C TRP A 166 0.47 -15.14 -12.15
N GLU A 167 0.94 -14.60 -13.26
CA GLU A 167 2.24 -14.96 -13.85
C GLU A 167 3.20 -13.79 -13.78
N THR A 168 2.68 -12.56 -13.92
CA THR A 168 3.47 -11.34 -14.00
C THR A 168 2.96 -10.26 -13.06
N ARG A 169 3.82 -9.28 -12.75
CA ARG A 169 3.41 -8.05 -12.05
C ARG A 169 2.36 -7.26 -12.83
N GLU A 170 2.33 -7.39 -14.16
CA GLU A 170 1.33 -6.76 -15.02
C GLU A 170 -0.08 -7.31 -14.75
N ASP A 171 -0.23 -8.61 -14.45
CA ASP A 171 -1.52 -9.19 -14.08
C ASP A 171 -2.08 -8.54 -12.81
N LEU A 172 -1.21 -8.40 -11.79
CA LEU A 172 -1.54 -7.77 -10.51
C LEU A 172 -1.91 -6.30 -10.70
N ALA A 173 -1.10 -5.56 -11.47
CA ALA A 173 -1.33 -4.15 -11.80
C ALA A 173 -2.66 -3.93 -12.54
N ASN A 174 -2.95 -4.75 -13.55
CA ASN A 174 -4.17 -4.63 -14.33
C ASN A 174 -5.41 -4.95 -13.49
N ASN A 175 -5.34 -5.94 -12.59
CA ASN A 175 -6.46 -6.23 -11.70
C ASN A 175 -6.65 -5.12 -10.65
N TYR A 176 -5.57 -4.58 -10.10
CA TYR A 176 -5.63 -3.41 -9.22
C TYR A 176 -6.29 -2.21 -9.89
N ILE A 177 -5.93 -1.91 -11.15
CA ILE A 177 -6.53 -0.82 -11.94
C ILE A 177 -8.02 -1.07 -12.14
N ARG A 178 -8.39 -2.28 -12.55
CA ARG A 178 -9.80 -2.66 -12.76
C ARG A 178 -10.63 -2.43 -11.49
N TYR A 179 -10.08 -2.80 -10.33
CA TYR A 179 -10.78 -2.67 -9.06
C TYR A 179 -10.74 -1.25 -8.51
N SER A 180 -9.65 -0.49 -8.71
CA SER A 180 -9.44 0.81 -8.07
C SER A 180 -9.82 2.02 -8.95
N ALA A 181 -10.13 1.84 -10.24
CA ALA A 181 -10.47 2.94 -11.14
C ALA A 181 -11.91 3.47 -11.00
N HIS A 182 -12.47 3.50 -9.79
CA HIS A 182 -13.79 4.08 -9.52
C HIS A 182 -13.62 5.46 -8.88
N ALA A 183 -14.04 6.51 -9.58
CA ALA A 183 -13.85 7.88 -9.16
C ALA A 183 -14.93 8.31 -8.16
N TYR A 184 -14.52 8.94 -7.07
CA TYR A 184 -15.42 9.45 -6.04
C TYR A 184 -15.30 10.97 -5.92
N GLY A 185 -16.43 11.64 -5.68
CA GLY A 185 -16.48 13.08 -5.50
C GLY A 185 -17.82 13.66 -5.94
N LYS A 186 -17.89 14.98 -6.08
CA LYS A 186 -19.10 15.65 -6.56
C LYS A 186 -19.47 15.15 -7.96
N GLY A 187 -20.72 14.72 -8.12
CA GLY A 187 -21.24 14.19 -9.38
C GLY A 187 -20.72 12.79 -9.75
N SER A 188 -20.04 12.07 -8.85
CA SER A 188 -19.61 10.69 -9.07
C SER A 188 -19.60 9.89 -7.77
N TYR A 189 -20.35 8.78 -7.74
CA TYR A 189 -20.33 7.84 -6.62
C TYR A 189 -19.75 6.50 -7.09
N GLY A 190 -18.46 6.53 -7.45
CA GLY A 190 -17.76 5.36 -7.95
C GLY A 190 -17.97 5.07 -9.44
N ASP A 191 -18.13 6.10 -10.28
CA ASP A 191 -18.12 5.91 -11.73
C ASP A 191 -16.78 5.30 -12.16
N GLN A 192 -16.83 4.27 -13.00
CA GLN A 192 -15.60 3.64 -13.49
C GLN A 192 -14.92 4.54 -14.53
N ARG A 193 -13.67 4.95 -14.26
CA ARG A 193 -12.87 5.86 -15.09
C ARG A 193 -11.44 5.32 -15.30
N PRO A 194 -11.25 4.17 -15.99
CA PRO A 194 -9.94 3.54 -16.16
C PRO A 194 -8.94 4.40 -16.93
N GLY A 195 -9.39 5.15 -17.94
CA GLY A 195 -8.52 6.07 -18.68
C GLY A 195 -7.99 7.21 -17.80
N VAL A 196 -8.85 7.84 -16.99
CA VAL A 196 -8.45 8.89 -16.05
C VAL A 196 -7.48 8.34 -15.02
N PHE A 197 -7.78 7.17 -14.45
CA PHE A 197 -6.91 6.55 -13.45
C PHE A 197 -5.54 6.17 -14.04
N ARG A 198 -5.48 5.63 -15.26
CA ARG A 198 -4.22 5.35 -15.97
C ARG A 198 -3.42 6.62 -16.24
N ASN A 199 -4.05 7.75 -16.60
CA ASN A 199 -3.34 9.03 -16.76
C ASN A 199 -2.70 9.49 -15.45
N LEU A 200 -3.37 9.29 -14.31
CA LEU A 200 -2.80 9.58 -12.99
C LEU A 200 -1.63 8.67 -12.65
N LEU A 201 -1.79 7.35 -12.85
CA LEU A 201 -0.72 6.38 -12.63
C LEU A 201 0.50 6.68 -13.50
N ALA A 202 0.32 7.09 -14.75
CA ALA A 202 1.40 7.40 -15.70
C ALA A 202 2.32 8.57 -15.26
N ARG A 203 1.86 9.41 -14.32
CA ARG A 203 2.65 10.51 -13.74
C ARG A 203 2.92 10.33 -12.24
N MET A 204 2.46 9.24 -11.65
CA MET A 204 2.61 8.92 -10.23
C MET A 204 4.01 8.44 -9.94
N ASP A 205 4.90 9.39 -9.66
CA ASP A 205 6.32 9.17 -9.45
C ASP A 205 6.70 8.90 -8.00
N VAL A 206 5.81 9.23 -7.06
CA VAL A 206 5.94 8.90 -5.64
C VAL A 206 4.66 8.26 -5.15
N THR A 207 4.80 7.29 -4.24
CA THR A 207 3.64 6.69 -3.55
C THR A 207 3.91 6.59 -2.05
N VAL A 208 2.87 6.72 -1.22
CA VAL A 208 2.99 6.62 0.23
C VAL A 208 1.83 5.90 0.90
N LYS A 209 2.14 5.14 1.95
CA LYS A 209 1.19 4.68 2.97
C LYS A 209 1.73 5.07 4.35
N ASN A 210 0.93 5.72 5.17
CA ASN A 210 1.32 6.03 6.54
C ASN A 210 0.93 4.90 7.50
N GLU A 211 1.71 4.75 8.56
CA GLU A 211 1.48 3.84 9.68
C GLU A 211 1.40 4.65 10.97
N ASP A 212 0.21 4.65 11.58
CA ASP A 212 -0.15 5.48 12.74
C ASP A 212 -0.06 4.75 14.09
N THR A 213 0.41 3.51 14.08
CA THR A 213 0.33 2.55 15.20
C THR A 213 1.60 1.69 15.23
N ARG A 214 1.98 1.15 16.40
CA ARG A 214 3.07 0.13 16.50
C ARG A 214 2.56 -1.30 16.59
N GLU A 215 1.26 -1.43 16.82
CA GLU A 215 0.54 -2.69 17.03
C GLU A 215 0.42 -3.50 15.75
N TYR A 216 0.48 -2.83 14.59
CA TYR A 216 0.44 -3.42 13.26
C TYR A 216 1.51 -2.76 12.40
N ASP A 217 2.05 -3.54 11.48
CA ASP A 217 3.04 -3.16 10.47
C ASP A 217 2.62 -3.66 9.09
N MET A 218 3.36 -3.26 8.05
CA MET A 218 3.12 -3.68 6.66
C MET A 218 2.99 -5.21 6.46
N TYR A 219 3.54 -6.05 7.34
CA TYR A 219 3.45 -7.51 7.29
C TYR A 219 2.38 -8.11 8.21
N SER A 220 1.48 -7.29 8.74
CA SER A 220 0.47 -7.73 9.72
C SER A 220 -0.85 -8.16 9.09
N CYS A 221 -1.20 -7.68 7.89
CA CYS A 221 -2.32 -8.20 7.12
C CYS A 221 -2.08 -8.03 5.61
N THR A 222 -2.84 -8.77 4.83
CA THR A 222 -2.82 -8.78 3.36
C THR A 222 -3.23 -7.43 2.75
N ASP A 223 -4.09 -6.66 3.42
CA ASP A 223 -4.53 -5.34 2.96
C ASP A 223 -3.36 -4.40 2.62
N PHE A 224 -2.24 -4.51 3.33
CA PHE A 224 -1.09 -3.66 3.09
C PHE A 224 -0.52 -3.81 1.67
N TYR A 225 -0.21 -5.04 1.22
CA TYR A 225 0.23 -5.23 -0.16
C TYR A 225 -0.96 -5.14 -1.14
N ASN A 226 -2.16 -5.54 -0.73
CA ASN A 226 -3.36 -5.50 -1.59
C ASN A 226 -3.61 -4.06 -2.08
N TYR A 227 -3.57 -3.10 -1.16
CA TYR A 227 -3.74 -1.69 -1.47
C TYR A 227 -2.43 -1.02 -1.90
N TYR A 228 -1.40 -1.05 -1.06
CA TYR A 228 -0.23 -0.21 -1.28
C TYR A 228 0.75 -0.85 -2.26
N GLY A 229 1.04 -2.14 -2.10
CA GLY A 229 1.77 -2.92 -3.10
C GLY A 229 1.09 -2.86 -4.48
N GLY A 230 -0.23 -3.04 -4.52
CA GLY A 230 -1.04 -2.92 -5.73
C GLY A 230 -0.93 -1.56 -6.42
N LEU A 231 -0.91 -0.46 -5.65
CA LEU A 231 -0.66 0.89 -6.19
C LEU A 231 0.74 1.02 -6.79
N ILE A 232 1.76 0.52 -6.08
CA ILE A 232 3.15 0.52 -6.53
C ILE A 232 3.29 -0.25 -7.84
N ALA A 233 2.72 -1.47 -7.92
CA ALA A 233 2.71 -2.29 -9.12
C ALA A 233 1.99 -1.59 -10.29
N ALA A 234 0.80 -1.03 -10.04
CA ALA A 234 0.01 -0.34 -11.05
C ALA A 234 0.71 0.91 -11.61
N ALA A 235 1.28 1.74 -10.74
CA ALA A 235 2.05 2.90 -11.16
C ALA A 235 3.31 2.45 -11.92
N GLY A 236 4.03 1.43 -11.42
CA GLY A 236 5.22 0.89 -12.05
C GLY A 236 4.98 0.38 -13.47
N VAL A 237 3.93 -0.42 -13.66
CA VAL A 237 3.57 -0.99 -14.97
C VAL A 237 3.11 0.10 -15.94
N VAL A 238 2.27 1.03 -15.49
CA VAL A 238 1.76 2.09 -16.38
C VAL A 238 2.86 3.10 -16.76
N ARG A 239 3.80 3.38 -15.85
CA ARG A 239 4.95 4.28 -16.11
C ARG A 239 6.08 3.62 -16.88
N GLY A 240 6.22 2.31 -16.77
CA GLY A 240 7.41 1.57 -17.22
C GLY A 240 8.59 1.63 -16.24
N GLU A 241 8.45 2.32 -15.11
CA GLU A 241 9.44 2.38 -14.04
C GLU A 241 8.75 2.47 -12.67
N MET A 242 9.32 1.83 -11.64
CA MET A 242 8.75 1.80 -10.29
C MET A 242 8.69 3.22 -9.69
N PRO A 243 7.61 3.59 -8.98
CA PRO A 243 7.57 4.84 -8.23
C PRO A 243 8.51 4.80 -7.04
N PHE A 244 8.95 5.97 -6.58
CA PHE A 244 9.63 6.09 -5.31
C PHE A 244 8.61 5.85 -4.18
N ALA A 245 8.66 4.65 -3.59
CA ALA A 245 7.68 4.16 -2.63
C ALA A 245 8.15 4.40 -1.19
N LEU A 246 7.31 5.08 -0.40
CA LEU A 246 7.58 5.52 0.96
C LEU A 246 6.54 5.01 1.97
N THR A 247 6.98 4.79 3.20
CA THR A 247 6.13 4.53 4.37
C THR A 247 6.35 5.62 5.40
N GLY A 248 5.27 6.29 5.81
CA GLY A 248 5.29 7.34 6.81
C GLY A 248 4.93 6.82 8.20
N ASP A 249 5.92 6.63 9.06
CA ASP A 249 5.73 6.19 10.45
C ASP A 249 5.41 7.39 11.34
N SER A 250 4.17 7.48 11.79
CA SER A 250 3.63 8.54 12.66
C SER A 250 3.21 8.02 14.03
N ALA A 251 3.55 6.76 14.36
CA ALA A 251 3.14 6.12 15.60
C ALA A 251 3.73 6.78 16.87
N ASP A 252 4.86 7.49 16.77
CA ASP A 252 5.27 8.49 17.77
C ASP A 252 4.95 9.90 17.24
N PRO A 253 3.93 10.58 17.78
CA PRO A 253 3.54 11.90 17.29
C PRO A 253 4.60 12.98 17.39
N ARG A 254 5.66 12.74 18.17
CA ARG A 254 6.80 13.68 18.33
C ARG A 254 7.89 13.44 17.30
N ARG A 255 7.86 12.32 16.59
CA ARG A 255 8.90 11.90 15.65
C ARG A 255 8.29 11.12 14.49
N VAL A 256 8.05 11.83 13.41
CA VAL A 256 7.73 11.23 12.11
C VAL A 256 9.00 10.64 11.50
N VAL A 257 8.91 9.45 10.92
CA VAL A 257 10.00 8.81 10.18
C VAL A 257 9.50 8.39 8.80
N LEU A 258 10.19 8.80 7.75
CA LEU A 258 9.93 8.35 6.39
C LEU A 258 10.96 7.30 5.99
N ARG A 259 10.50 6.09 5.69
CA ARG A 259 11.30 5.00 5.15
C ARG A 259 10.89 4.72 3.71
N THR A 260 11.78 4.24 2.86
CA THR A 260 11.34 3.55 1.64
C THR A 260 10.64 2.26 2.02
N THR A 261 9.79 1.71 1.14
CA THR A 261 9.14 0.40 1.40
C THR A 261 10.18 -0.72 1.64
N GLN A 262 11.34 -0.66 0.98
CA GLN A 262 12.47 -1.57 1.25
C GLN A 262 13.14 -1.32 2.62
N GLU A 263 13.30 -0.06 3.02
CA GLU A 263 13.82 0.28 4.36
C GLU A 263 12.86 -0.18 5.46
N GLU A 264 11.54 -0.02 5.27
CA GLU A 264 10.51 -0.52 6.19
C GLU A 264 10.49 -2.05 6.23
N THR A 265 10.59 -2.70 5.07
CA THR A 265 10.70 -4.16 4.99
C THR A 265 11.86 -4.68 5.84
N LYS A 266 13.05 -4.10 5.66
CA LYS A 266 14.25 -4.42 6.44
C LYS A 266 14.10 -4.08 7.93
N HIS A 267 13.30 -3.06 8.25
CA HIS A 267 13.00 -2.68 9.64
C HIS A 267 12.13 -3.74 10.31
N VAL A 268 10.97 -4.06 9.73
CA VAL A 268 9.99 -5.02 10.26
C VAL A 268 10.56 -6.44 10.30
N LEU A 269 11.33 -6.84 9.28
CA LEU A 269 12.00 -8.13 9.25
C LEU A 269 12.89 -8.32 10.49
N ARG A 270 13.66 -7.30 10.87
CA ARG A 270 14.57 -7.36 12.03
C ARG A 270 13.87 -7.12 13.36
N SER A 271 12.91 -6.20 13.40
CA SER A 271 12.25 -5.77 14.64
C SER A 271 11.17 -6.75 15.09
N ARG A 272 10.53 -7.46 14.15
CA ARG A 272 9.45 -8.42 14.43
C ARG A 272 9.75 -9.83 13.89
N LEU A 273 9.81 -10.01 12.57
CA LEU A 273 9.72 -11.34 11.97
C LEU A 273 10.85 -12.27 12.41
N LEU A 274 12.09 -11.80 12.32
CA LEU A 274 13.27 -12.56 12.77
C LEU A 274 13.61 -12.31 14.25
N ASN A 275 12.80 -11.54 14.98
CA ASN A 275 13.08 -11.19 16.37
C ASN A 275 12.75 -12.38 17.29
N PRO A 276 13.72 -12.94 18.03
CA PRO A 276 13.47 -14.05 18.96
C PRO A 276 12.38 -13.73 19.98
N LYS A 277 12.27 -12.48 20.45
CA LYS A 277 11.22 -12.10 21.42
C LYS A 277 9.81 -12.22 20.85
N TRP A 278 9.65 -11.90 19.57
CA TRP A 278 8.35 -12.02 18.91
C TRP A 278 8.03 -13.50 18.65
N LEU A 279 8.99 -14.28 18.15
CA LEU A 279 8.82 -15.71 17.92
C LEU A 279 8.49 -16.48 19.21
N GLU A 280 9.27 -16.28 20.28
CA GLU A 280 8.96 -16.85 21.60
C GLU A 280 7.67 -16.29 22.20
N GLY A 281 7.26 -15.09 21.74
CA GLY A 281 5.93 -14.52 21.94
C GLY A 281 4.83 -15.41 21.36
N MET A 282 4.91 -15.66 20.07
CA MET A 282 3.97 -16.47 19.30
C MET A 282 3.92 -17.91 19.80
N LYS A 283 5.07 -18.50 20.17
CA LYS A 283 5.12 -19.89 20.66
C LYS A 283 4.24 -20.15 21.88
N ARG A 284 4.04 -19.15 22.76
CA ARG A 284 3.14 -19.26 23.93
C ARG A 284 1.66 -19.40 23.56
N HIS A 285 1.29 -19.15 22.30
CA HIS A 285 -0.07 -19.24 21.80
C HIS A 285 -0.31 -20.51 20.94
N GLY A 286 0.62 -21.47 20.95
CA GLY A 286 0.47 -22.79 20.33
C GLY A 286 -0.01 -22.72 18.87
N TYR A 287 -1.08 -23.46 18.57
CA TYR A 287 -1.68 -23.55 17.23
C TYR A 287 -1.91 -22.19 16.55
N LYS A 288 -2.44 -21.19 17.27
CA LYS A 288 -2.70 -19.86 16.71
C LYS A 288 -1.42 -19.08 16.43
N GLY A 289 -0.45 -19.17 17.33
CA GLY A 289 0.86 -18.55 17.11
C GLY A 289 1.57 -19.14 15.89
N ALA A 290 1.47 -20.45 15.69
CA ALA A 290 1.99 -21.11 14.50
C ALA A 290 1.28 -20.63 13.23
N GLY A 291 -0.05 -20.53 13.26
CA GLY A 291 -0.84 -19.97 12.16
C GLY A 291 -0.46 -18.54 11.80
N ASP A 292 -0.20 -17.68 12.79
CA ASP A 292 0.21 -16.28 12.56
C ASP A 292 1.60 -16.19 11.93
N ILE A 293 2.55 -17.04 12.33
CA ILE A 293 3.86 -17.11 11.69
C ILE A 293 3.72 -17.59 10.25
N SER A 294 2.89 -18.60 10.00
CA SER A 294 2.62 -19.08 8.64
C SER A 294 2.00 -18.01 7.76
N LYS A 295 1.01 -17.26 8.25
CA LYS A 295 0.34 -16.21 7.46
C LYS A 295 1.28 -15.09 7.02
N VAL A 296 2.37 -14.83 7.76
CA VAL A 296 3.39 -13.86 7.35
C VAL A 296 4.00 -14.22 5.99
N MET A 297 4.16 -15.52 5.67
CA MET A 297 4.73 -15.93 4.37
C MET A 297 3.85 -15.50 3.20
N ASP A 298 2.53 -15.61 3.32
CA ASP A 298 1.60 -15.13 2.29
C ASP A 298 1.75 -13.62 2.06
N ILE A 299 1.95 -12.87 3.14
CA ILE A 299 2.08 -11.41 3.11
C ILE A 299 3.45 -11.00 2.54
N ILE A 300 4.52 -11.75 2.83
CA ILE A 300 5.85 -11.57 2.22
C ILE A 300 5.76 -11.70 0.71
N ILE A 301 5.15 -12.78 0.21
CA ILE A 301 5.02 -13.02 -1.23
C ILE A 301 4.19 -11.92 -1.89
N GLY A 302 3.09 -11.51 -1.28
CA GLY A 302 2.26 -10.43 -1.82
C GLY A 302 3.03 -9.11 -1.94
N TRP A 303 3.82 -8.76 -0.94
CA TRP A 303 4.68 -7.57 -0.98
C TRP A 303 5.76 -7.66 -2.05
N ASP A 304 6.42 -8.81 -2.16
CA ASP A 304 7.52 -8.98 -3.09
C ASP A 304 7.03 -9.03 -4.55
N ALA A 305 5.93 -9.74 -4.81
CA ALA A 305 5.30 -9.78 -6.13
C ALA A 305 4.87 -8.39 -6.62
N THR A 306 4.38 -7.54 -5.72
CA THR A 306 3.84 -6.22 -6.06
C THR A 306 4.89 -5.10 -6.05
N ALA A 307 5.87 -5.16 -5.16
CA ALA A 307 6.77 -4.04 -4.88
C ALA A 307 8.25 -4.41 -4.76
N ASP A 308 8.65 -5.66 -5.03
CA ASP A 308 10.06 -6.10 -5.09
C ASP A 308 10.82 -5.76 -3.79
N THR A 309 10.19 -6.10 -2.67
CA THR A 309 10.65 -5.68 -1.33
C THR A 309 11.66 -6.63 -0.72
N MET A 310 11.69 -7.89 -1.16
CA MET A 310 12.55 -8.92 -0.57
C MET A 310 13.84 -9.08 -1.38
N GLU A 311 14.92 -9.35 -0.67
CA GLU A 311 16.24 -9.67 -1.22
C GLU A 311 16.55 -11.12 -0.83
N ASP A 312 17.40 -11.80 -1.58
CA ASP A 312 17.69 -13.23 -1.35
C ASP A 312 18.10 -13.54 0.09
N TRP A 313 18.97 -12.70 0.69
CA TRP A 313 19.38 -12.90 2.08
C TRP A 313 18.21 -12.79 3.07
N MET A 314 17.16 -12.04 2.74
CA MET A 314 15.98 -11.93 3.60
C MET A 314 15.19 -13.24 3.59
N TYR A 315 15.01 -13.85 2.41
CA TYR A 315 14.41 -15.18 2.28
C TYR A 315 15.26 -16.26 2.95
N ASP A 316 16.58 -16.25 2.73
CA ASP A 316 17.49 -17.21 3.38
C ASP A 316 17.30 -17.19 4.90
N ARG A 317 17.21 -15.99 5.51
CA ARG A 317 17.04 -15.86 6.96
C ARG A 317 15.67 -16.30 7.46
N VAL A 318 14.62 -16.07 6.67
CA VAL A 318 13.27 -16.55 6.97
C VAL A 318 13.23 -18.08 6.87
N ALA A 319 13.79 -18.66 5.82
CA ALA A 319 13.88 -20.11 5.63
C ALA A 319 14.67 -20.78 6.75
N GLU A 320 15.85 -20.26 7.08
CA GLU A 320 16.68 -20.71 8.21
C GLU A 320 15.88 -20.72 9.51
N ARG A 321 15.16 -19.63 9.80
CA ARG A 321 14.54 -19.44 11.11
C ARG A 321 13.19 -20.15 11.27
N TYR A 322 12.39 -20.19 10.22
CA TYR A 322 11.02 -20.66 10.29
C TYR A 322 10.88 -22.12 9.85
N ALA A 323 11.60 -22.51 8.79
CA ALA A 323 11.42 -23.80 8.14
C ALA A 323 12.53 -24.80 8.44
N LEU A 324 13.76 -24.35 8.64
CA LEU A 324 14.95 -25.21 8.69
C LEU A 324 15.62 -25.31 10.08
N ASP A 325 15.17 -24.51 11.05
CA ASP A 325 15.61 -24.59 12.45
C ASP A 325 14.98 -25.82 13.12
N PRO A 326 15.77 -26.81 13.60
CA PRO A 326 15.22 -28.05 14.12
C PRO A 326 14.27 -27.87 15.31
N ALA A 327 14.55 -26.91 16.19
CA ALA A 327 13.69 -26.63 17.34
C ALA A 327 12.38 -25.96 16.93
N MET A 328 12.40 -25.15 15.86
CA MET A 328 11.21 -24.56 15.28
C MET A 328 10.35 -25.62 14.57
N GLN A 329 10.98 -26.52 13.81
CA GLN A 329 10.29 -27.63 13.14
C GLN A 329 9.56 -28.51 14.15
N GLU A 330 10.24 -28.96 15.22
CA GLU A 330 9.63 -29.79 16.25
C GLU A 330 8.43 -29.10 16.91
N TRP A 331 8.58 -27.81 17.23
CA TRP A 331 7.48 -27.03 17.80
C TRP A 331 6.29 -26.90 16.83
N PHE A 332 6.52 -26.71 15.54
CA PHE A 332 5.45 -26.68 14.56
C PHE A 332 4.78 -28.05 14.40
N LYS A 333 5.54 -29.14 14.35
CA LYS A 333 5.00 -30.51 14.28
C LYS A 333 4.05 -30.78 15.44
N GLU A 334 4.43 -30.39 16.66
CA GLU A 334 3.60 -30.56 17.85
C GLU A 334 2.36 -29.65 17.84
N MET A 335 2.51 -28.37 17.45
CA MET A 335 1.45 -27.37 17.62
C MET A 335 0.52 -27.22 16.42
N ASN A 336 1.05 -27.24 15.19
CA ASN A 336 0.32 -27.03 13.95
C ASN A 336 1.19 -27.45 12.72
N PRO A 337 1.21 -28.73 12.32
CA PRO A 337 2.05 -29.20 11.23
C PRO A 337 1.68 -28.57 9.87
N TYR A 338 0.40 -28.25 9.66
CA TYR A 338 -0.07 -27.56 8.45
C TYR A 338 0.54 -26.15 8.29
N ALA A 339 0.85 -25.47 9.39
CA ALA A 339 1.52 -24.17 9.34
C ALA A 339 2.95 -24.29 8.80
N LEU A 340 3.71 -25.32 9.23
CA LEU A 340 5.05 -25.58 8.71
C LEU A 340 5.00 -26.00 7.24
N GLN A 341 4.07 -26.89 6.88
CA GLN A 341 3.86 -27.28 5.49
C GLN A 341 3.60 -26.06 4.59
N ASN A 342 2.71 -25.14 5.01
CA ASN A 342 2.45 -23.91 4.24
C ASN A 342 3.70 -23.01 4.14
N ILE A 343 4.46 -22.82 5.23
CA ILE A 343 5.71 -22.03 5.17
C ILE A 343 6.67 -22.62 4.13
N ILE A 344 6.85 -23.94 4.13
CA ILE A 344 7.76 -24.62 3.19
C ILE A 344 7.22 -24.53 1.74
N ASP A 345 5.92 -24.77 1.52
CA ASP A 345 5.29 -24.61 0.19
C ASP A 345 5.52 -23.19 -0.37
N LYS A 346 5.34 -22.18 0.47
CA LYS A 346 5.52 -20.78 0.09
C LYS A 346 6.97 -20.43 -0.22
N LEU A 347 7.92 -20.95 0.54
CA LEU A 347 9.35 -20.79 0.25
C LEU A 347 9.73 -21.45 -1.07
N LEU A 348 9.26 -22.67 -1.33
CA LEU A 348 9.49 -23.37 -2.61
C LEU A 348 8.81 -22.64 -3.79
N GLU A 349 7.62 -22.08 -3.59
CA GLU A 349 6.94 -21.23 -4.57
C GLU A 349 7.79 -20.00 -4.94
N THR A 350 8.43 -19.34 -3.96
CA THR A 350 9.30 -18.19 -4.25
C THR A 350 10.52 -18.55 -5.09
N ILE A 351 11.10 -19.75 -4.89
CA ILE A 351 12.18 -20.28 -5.73
C ILE A 351 11.65 -20.54 -7.14
N GLN A 352 10.52 -21.24 -7.26
CA GLN A 352 9.91 -21.60 -8.55
C GLN A 352 9.57 -20.36 -9.39
N ARG A 353 9.10 -19.29 -8.75
CA ARG A 353 8.77 -18.01 -9.40
C ARG A 353 9.99 -17.14 -9.69
N GLY A 354 11.19 -17.54 -9.27
CA GLY A 354 12.41 -16.75 -9.42
C GLY A 354 12.47 -15.51 -8.52
N MET A 355 11.63 -15.44 -7.48
CA MET A 355 11.61 -14.37 -6.49
C MET A 355 12.73 -14.54 -5.45
N TRP A 356 13.16 -15.77 -5.21
CA TRP A 356 14.27 -16.10 -4.32
C TRP A 356 15.29 -16.97 -5.04
N GLN A 357 16.53 -16.48 -5.14
CA GLN A 357 17.67 -17.26 -5.59
C GLN A 357 18.43 -17.81 -4.38
N THR A 358 18.44 -19.13 -4.24
CA THR A 358 19.15 -19.83 -3.15
C THR A 358 20.05 -20.93 -3.68
N THR A 359 20.79 -21.59 -2.79
CA THR A 359 21.67 -22.70 -3.17
C THR A 359 20.88 -24.00 -3.37
N ASP A 360 21.36 -24.88 -4.25
CA ASP A 360 20.80 -26.23 -4.44
C ASP A 360 20.69 -27.01 -3.12
N GLU A 361 21.61 -26.75 -2.17
CA GLU A 361 21.59 -27.36 -0.84
C GLU A 361 20.40 -26.86 -0.01
N THR A 362 20.14 -25.55 0.02
CA THR A 362 18.99 -24.97 0.74
C THR A 362 17.68 -25.44 0.12
N GLU A 363 17.57 -25.42 -1.21
CA GLU A 363 16.38 -25.92 -1.91
C GLU A 363 16.13 -27.40 -1.58
N LYS A 364 17.18 -28.23 -1.63
CA LYS A 364 17.05 -29.65 -1.27
C LYS A 364 16.58 -29.82 0.17
N ARG A 365 17.15 -29.08 1.12
CA ARG A 365 16.74 -29.15 2.53
C ARG A 365 15.27 -28.78 2.74
N LEU A 366 14.75 -27.80 1.98
CA LEU A 366 13.33 -27.45 2.01
C LEU A 366 12.46 -28.57 1.43
N ARG A 367 12.87 -29.20 0.32
CA ARG A 367 12.17 -30.35 -0.26
C ARG A 367 12.15 -31.55 0.68
N ASP A 368 13.28 -31.84 1.32
CA ASP A 368 13.38 -32.92 2.31
C ASP A 368 12.46 -32.62 3.52
N ALA A 369 12.44 -31.38 4.01
CA ALA A 369 11.54 -30.95 5.09
C ALA A 369 10.05 -30.99 4.69
N TYR A 370 9.73 -30.73 3.42
CA TYR A 370 8.36 -30.84 2.90
C TYR A 370 7.87 -32.29 2.93
N LEU A 371 8.70 -33.24 2.48
CA LEU A 371 8.35 -34.67 2.49
C LEU A 371 8.18 -35.21 3.91
N ASP A 372 9.03 -34.76 4.84
CA ASP A 372 8.96 -35.14 6.25
C ASP A 372 7.65 -34.65 6.90
N ILE A 373 7.26 -33.39 6.69
CA ILE A 373 6.02 -32.86 7.27
C ILE A 373 4.75 -33.44 6.60
N GLU A 374 4.82 -33.80 5.32
CA GLU A 374 3.73 -34.48 4.61
C GLU A 374 3.46 -35.86 5.23
N GLY A 375 4.52 -36.64 5.48
CA GLY A 375 4.40 -37.94 6.16
C GLY A 375 3.80 -37.83 7.57
N GLU A 376 4.23 -36.84 8.36
CA GLU A 376 3.67 -36.59 9.70
C GLU A 376 2.18 -36.23 9.67
N ILE A 377 1.76 -35.44 8.68
CA ILE A 377 0.34 -35.08 8.50
C ILE A 377 -0.49 -36.30 8.09
N GLU A 378 0.00 -37.12 7.16
CA GLU A 378 -0.66 -38.35 6.74
C GLU A 378 -0.82 -39.33 7.90
N ASP A 379 0.25 -39.58 8.67
CA ASP A 379 0.22 -40.45 9.85
C ASP A 379 -0.78 -39.95 10.92
N ALA A 380 -0.85 -38.64 11.14
CA ALA A 380 -1.81 -38.04 12.07
C ALA A 380 -3.27 -38.19 11.61
N VAL A 381 -3.52 -38.13 10.31
CA VAL A 381 -4.85 -38.33 9.71
C VAL A 381 -5.24 -39.81 9.75
N GLU A 382 -4.31 -40.73 9.51
CA GLU A 382 -4.57 -42.18 9.61
C GLU A 382 -4.78 -42.64 11.06
N GLY A 383 -4.04 -42.08 12.02
CA GLY A 383 -4.17 -42.36 13.45
C GLY A 383 -5.44 -41.78 14.11
N THR A 384 -6.18 -40.94 13.40
CA THR A 384 -7.48 -40.38 13.83
C THR A 384 -8.69 -40.98 13.09
N GLY A 385 -8.48 -42.07 12.34
CA GLY A 385 -9.56 -42.90 11.80
C GLY A 385 -10.40 -43.59 12.88
N PRO A 386 -11.69 -43.91 12.60
CA PRO A 386 -12.71 -44.29 13.60
C PRO A 386 -12.41 -45.54 14.43
#